data_AF-A0A163IZG7-F1
#
_entry.id   AF-A0A163IZG7-F1
#
_cell.length_a   1.000
_cell.length_b   1.000
_cell.length_c   1.000
_cell.angle_alpha   90.00
_cell.angle_beta   90.00
_cell.angle_gamma   90.00
#
_symmetry.space_group_name_H-M   'P 1'
#
loop_
_entity.id
_entity.type
_entity.pdbx_description
1 polymer ?
#
loop_
_entity_poly.entity_id
_entity_poly.type
_entity_poly.pdbx_seq_one_letter_code
_entity_poly.pdbx_strand_id
1 'polypeptide(L)'
;MFSKRKRPTNEDFPNSSTILSTKKAKAKPQTSNRAGPARRAPIAIHNASPSAATQASPPASKLAKSNLMPTIPRRNAVLGQRNESLLRLPCNNTKTGKDTEQHFQKRNASEIDWNYQRHIEDINNWSNQIYTRAALYVKMVDVWVPDEEAWIELYFHLSIAETRKHGIRLPMTKDVWQAFLQFFGDRELTGKYGEVVTRKPRTNSAFSAKFRRFEELAERLEQCMRGKSGDLFMPNMTETMLDRFKEMKGGMEAKGLKKESAYAGQDLQDWLAFFSHLPTEGDVDDAETDGEEEQQASSGVASRDMEEDIDAATTLIS
;
A
#
# COMPACT_ATOMS: atom_id res chain seq x y z
N MET A 1 -48.82 30.74 35.27
CA MET A 1 -47.57 31.26 35.87
C MET A 1 -46.44 30.28 35.56
N PHE A 2 -45.64 30.56 34.53
CA PHE A 2 -44.57 29.64 34.09
C PHE A 2 -43.22 30.08 34.66
N SER A 3 -42.59 29.17 35.39
CA SER A 3 -41.35 29.37 36.12
C SER A 3 -40.15 29.44 35.17
N LYS A 4 -39.46 30.58 35.15
CA LYS A 4 -38.23 30.81 34.37
C LYS A 4 -37.05 30.13 35.06
N ARG A 5 -36.46 29.11 34.42
CA ARG A 5 -35.16 28.55 34.84
C ARG A 5 -34.03 29.54 34.50
N LYS A 6 -33.36 30.05 35.53
CA LYS A 6 -32.10 30.81 35.44
C LYS A 6 -30.97 29.88 35.00
N ARG A 7 -30.16 30.31 34.03
CA ARG A 7 -28.87 29.68 33.69
C ARG A 7 -27.79 30.21 34.65
N PRO A 8 -26.84 29.37 35.11
CA PRO A 8 -25.71 29.85 35.89
C PRO A 8 -24.69 30.56 34.99
N THR A 9 -24.20 31.67 35.52
CA THR A 9 -23.06 32.49 35.10
C THR A 9 -21.77 31.69 35.23
N ASN A 10 -20.94 31.72 34.19
CA ASN A 10 -19.61 31.11 34.19
C ASN A 10 -18.61 32.21 34.54
N GLU A 11 -17.97 32.08 35.69
CA GLU A 11 -16.94 32.99 36.18
C GLU A 11 -15.56 32.67 35.58
N ASP A 12 -14.90 33.74 35.16
CA ASP A 12 -13.48 34.07 35.36
C ASP A 12 -12.42 32.95 35.27
N PHE A 13 -11.80 32.88 34.09
CA PHE A 13 -10.41 32.41 33.96
C PHE A 13 -9.51 33.60 33.58
N PRO A 14 -8.49 33.93 34.39
CA PRO A 14 -7.53 34.96 34.05
C PRO A 14 -6.57 34.46 32.98
N ASN A 15 -6.59 35.14 31.83
CA ASN A 15 -5.70 34.92 30.70
C ASN A 15 -4.44 35.77 30.91
N SER A 16 -3.33 35.15 31.32
CA SER A 16 -2.03 35.82 31.44
C SER A 16 -1.04 35.29 30.39
N SER A 17 -0.91 36.09 29.33
CA SER A 17 0.31 36.49 28.64
C SER A 17 1.61 35.71 28.90
N THR A 18 2.31 35.31 27.83
CA THR A 18 3.69 35.79 27.57
C THR A 18 4.06 35.58 26.10
N ILE A 19 4.28 36.70 25.43
CA ILE A 19 4.89 36.85 24.11
C ILE A 19 6.40 36.88 24.33
N LEU A 20 7.17 36.05 23.63
CA LEU A 20 8.61 36.27 23.47
C LEU A 20 9.03 35.99 22.02
N SER A 21 9.10 37.10 21.30
CA SER A 21 9.72 37.28 20.00
C SER A 21 11.23 37.33 20.17
N THR A 22 11.96 36.48 19.44
CA THR A 22 13.37 36.76 19.10
C THR A 22 13.63 36.47 17.63
N LYS A 23 13.92 37.54 16.89
CA LYS A 23 14.53 37.56 15.56
C LYS A 23 16.04 37.33 15.73
N LYS A 24 16.68 36.47 14.91
CA LYS A 24 17.94 36.83 14.23
C LYS A 24 18.44 35.80 13.19
N ALA A 25 18.77 36.36 12.03
CA ALA A 25 19.94 36.10 11.17
C ALA A 25 20.15 34.72 10.47
N LYS A 26 19.68 34.64 9.22
CA LYS A 26 20.49 34.69 7.97
C LYS A 26 21.93 34.13 8.02
N ALA A 27 22.13 32.97 7.36
CA ALA A 27 23.32 32.69 6.54
C ALA A 27 23.00 31.62 5.48
N LYS A 28 23.19 31.98 4.20
CA LYS A 28 23.23 31.06 3.05
C LYS A 28 24.69 30.69 2.80
N PRO A 29 24.98 29.46 2.37
CA PRO A 29 26.06 29.22 1.41
C PRO A 29 25.48 28.98 0.02
N GLN A 30 25.96 29.76 -0.95
CA GLN A 30 25.90 29.46 -2.37
C GLN A 30 26.77 28.23 -2.65
N THR A 31 26.23 27.27 -3.41
CA THR A 31 27.05 26.38 -4.25
C THR A 31 26.45 26.35 -5.64
N SER A 32 27.35 26.54 -6.59
CA SER A 32 27.08 26.92 -7.97
C SER A 32 26.95 25.71 -8.89
N ASN A 33 26.15 25.89 -9.93
CA ASN A 33 26.33 25.44 -11.33
C ASN A 33 27.05 24.11 -11.59
N ARG A 34 26.33 23.16 -12.22
CA ARG A 34 26.82 22.59 -13.48
C ARG A 34 25.68 22.15 -14.40
N ALA A 35 25.64 22.80 -15.56
CA ALA A 35 24.84 22.42 -16.71
C ALA A 35 25.48 21.21 -17.42
N GLY A 36 24.64 20.36 -17.99
CA GLY A 36 25.02 19.31 -18.93
C GLY A 36 23.79 18.74 -19.62
N PRO A 37 23.56 19.00 -20.92
CA PRO A 37 22.49 18.40 -21.69
C PRO A 37 22.97 17.09 -22.34
N ALA A 38 22.22 16.01 -22.20
CA ALA A 38 22.46 14.79 -22.96
C ALA A 38 21.16 14.27 -23.58
N ARG A 39 21.32 13.86 -24.84
CA ARG A 39 20.31 13.71 -25.89
C ARG A 39 19.38 12.52 -25.65
N ARG A 40 18.14 12.71 -26.12
CA ARG A 40 17.16 11.67 -26.45
C ARG A 40 17.72 10.73 -27.53
N ALA A 41 17.46 9.43 -27.35
CA ALA A 41 17.31 8.47 -28.44
C ALA A 41 15.91 7.82 -28.31
N PRO A 42 15.14 7.69 -29.41
CA PRO A 42 13.90 6.92 -29.44
C PRO A 42 14.18 5.46 -29.87
N ILE A 43 13.11 4.64 -29.99
CA ILE A 43 13.04 3.27 -30.58
C ILE A 43 13.03 2.17 -29.50
N ALA A 44 12.12 1.19 -29.45
CA ALA A 44 10.89 0.87 -30.20
C ALA A 44 9.94 0.14 -29.23
N ILE A 45 8.65 0.51 -29.23
CA ILE A 45 7.62 -0.24 -28.52
C ILE A 45 6.98 -1.18 -29.54
N HIS A 46 7.26 -2.48 -29.41
CA HIS A 46 6.56 -3.52 -30.14
C HIS A 46 5.12 -3.61 -29.64
N ASN A 47 4.16 -3.30 -30.52
CA ASN A 47 2.74 -3.59 -30.34
C ASN A 47 2.53 -5.10 -30.48
N ALA A 48 2.31 -5.79 -29.35
CA ALA A 48 1.73 -7.12 -29.34
C ALA A 48 0.25 -7.02 -28.95
N SER A 49 -0.62 -7.49 -29.84
CA SER A 49 -2.06 -7.62 -29.66
C SER A 49 -2.40 -8.41 -28.39
N PRO A 50 -3.33 -7.94 -27.54
CA PRO A 50 -3.91 -8.81 -26.52
C PRO A 50 -4.99 -9.69 -27.16
N SER A 51 -4.70 -11.00 -27.18
CA SER A 51 -5.67 -12.06 -27.44
C SER A 51 -6.76 -12.05 -26.36
N ALA A 52 -8.01 -12.23 -26.80
CA ALA A 52 -9.20 -12.18 -25.98
C ALA A 52 -9.23 -13.35 -24.97
N ALA A 53 -8.94 -13.04 -23.71
CA ALA A 53 -9.26 -13.90 -22.58
C ALA A 53 -10.54 -13.38 -21.92
N THR A 54 -11.62 -14.16 -22.05
CA THR A 54 -12.93 -13.95 -21.44
C THR A 54 -12.80 -14.04 -19.91
N GLN A 55 -12.59 -12.90 -19.25
CA GLN A 55 -12.65 -12.80 -17.80
C GLN A 55 -14.11 -12.81 -17.33
N ALA A 56 -14.48 -13.85 -16.60
CA ALA A 56 -15.75 -13.93 -15.90
C ALA A 56 -15.82 -12.82 -14.83
N SER A 57 -16.80 -11.92 -14.99
CA SER A 57 -17.01 -10.81 -14.07
C SER A 57 -17.48 -11.29 -12.69
N PRO A 58 -16.84 -10.86 -11.58
CA PRO A 58 -17.24 -11.22 -10.23
C PRO A 58 -18.62 -10.63 -9.86
N PRO A 59 -19.33 -11.22 -8.86
CA PRO A 59 -20.69 -10.83 -8.51
C PRO A 59 -20.74 -9.38 -8.01
N ALA A 60 -21.53 -8.56 -8.70
CA ALA A 60 -21.72 -7.15 -8.43
C ALA A 60 -22.25 -6.93 -7.00
N SER A 61 -21.40 -6.39 -6.12
CA SER A 61 -21.87 -5.83 -4.86
C SER A 61 -22.88 -4.72 -5.16
N LYS A 62 -24.03 -4.75 -4.46
CA LYS A 62 -25.13 -3.80 -4.64
C LYS A 62 -24.76 -2.42 -4.07
N LEU A 63 -23.74 -1.77 -4.63
CA LEU A 63 -23.56 -0.34 -4.51
C LEU A 63 -24.82 0.30 -5.10
N ALA A 64 -25.53 1.11 -4.31
CA ALA A 64 -26.68 1.87 -4.77
C ALA A 64 -26.24 2.72 -5.97
N LYS A 65 -26.53 2.24 -7.18
CA LYS A 65 -26.22 2.95 -8.42
C LYS A 65 -27.03 4.24 -8.37
N SER A 66 -26.36 5.39 -8.33
CA SER A 66 -27.03 6.66 -8.60
C SER A 66 -27.64 6.54 -9.99
N ASN A 67 -28.91 6.93 -10.11
CA ASN A 67 -29.59 6.88 -11.40
C ASN A 67 -29.19 8.06 -12.29
N LEU A 68 -28.39 9.00 -11.81
CA LEU A 68 -27.98 10.18 -12.57
C LEU A 68 -26.58 9.97 -13.14
N MET A 69 -26.46 10.00 -14.46
CA MET A 69 -25.21 9.91 -15.21
C MET A 69 -24.92 11.22 -15.95
N PRO A 70 -23.81 11.93 -15.65
CA PRO A 70 -23.38 13.10 -16.39
C PRO A 70 -23.22 12.83 -17.90
N THR A 71 -23.78 13.71 -18.74
CA THR A 71 -23.75 13.57 -20.21
C THR A 71 -22.47 14.18 -20.81
N ILE A 72 -21.89 15.18 -20.14
CA ILE A 72 -20.71 15.93 -20.63
C ILE A 72 -19.42 15.34 -20.03
N PRO A 73 -18.28 15.33 -20.77
CA PRO A 73 -16.98 14.97 -20.21
C PRO A 73 -16.58 15.88 -19.06
N ARG A 74 -15.88 15.32 -18.07
CA ARG A 74 -15.45 16.04 -16.88
C ARG A 74 -14.55 17.22 -17.24
N ARG A 75 -14.88 18.39 -16.73
CA ARG A 75 -14.08 19.62 -16.82
C ARG A 75 -13.93 20.20 -15.43
N ASN A 76 -12.72 20.67 -15.12
CA ASN A 76 -12.45 21.35 -13.86
C ASN A 76 -12.45 22.87 -14.10
N ALA A 77 -12.97 23.63 -13.13
CA ALA A 77 -12.81 25.07 -13.08
C ALA A 77 -11.34 25.42 -12.84
N VAL A 78 -10.85 26.43 -13.54
CA VAL A 78 -9.47 26.93 -13.47
C VAL A 78 -9.49 28.33 -12.85
N LEU A 79 -8.54 28.59 -11.95
CA LEU A 79 -8.41 29.89 -11.30
C LEU A 79 -8.26 31.02 -12.34
N GLY A 80 -9.07 32.06 -12.21
CA GLY A 80 -9.10 33.22 -13.10
C GLY A 80 -9.86 33.04 -14.41
N GLN A 81 -10.35 31.84 -14.72
CA GLN A 81 -11.15 31.59 -15.92
C GLN A 81 -12.64 31.48 -15.58
N ARG A 82 -13.38 32.57 -15.84
CA ARG A 82 -14.83 32.61 -15.65
C ARG A 82 -15.52 31.70 -16.65
N ASN A 83 -16.15 30.63 -16.17
CA ASN A 83 -16.98 29.76 -16.99
C ASN A 83 -18.23 29.27 -16.24
N GLU A 84 -19.32 30.02 -16.38
CA GLU A 84 -20.60 29.72 -15.72
C GLU A 84 -21.23 28.40 -16.16
N SER A 85 -20.84 27.86 -17.33
CA SER A 85 -21.32 26.55 -17.76
C SER A 85 -20.88 25.43 -16.80
N LEU A 86 -19.84 25.64 -15.99
CA LEU A 86 -19.37 24.67 -15.00
C LEU A 86 -20.24 24.65 -13.74
N LEU A 87 -21.17 25.58 -13.58
CA LEU A 87 -22.12 25.63 -12.46
C LEU A 87 -23.38 24.80 -12.73
N ARG A 88 -23.47 24.20 -13.92
CA ARG A 88 -24.57 23.34 -14.35
C ARG A 88 -24.02 22.08 -14.99
N LEU A 89 -24.59 20.93 -14.62
CA LEU A 89 -24.15 19.65 -15.13
C LEU A 89 -25.36 18.87 -15.64
N PRO A 90 -25.54 18.74 -16.97
CA PRO A 90 -26.59 17.91 -17.52
C PRO A 90 -26.28 16.44 -17.22
N CYS A 91 -27.29 15.76 -16.69
CA CYS A 91 -27.25 14.37 -16.27
C CYS A 91 -28.46 13.64 -16.87
N ASN A 92 -28.24 12.49 -17.48
CA ASN A 92 -29.30 11.59 -17.88
C ASN A 92 -29.70 10.69 -16.70
N ASN A 93 -31.01 10.60 -16.42
CA ASN A 93 -31.53 9.69 -15.41
C ASN A 93 -31.73 8.29 -16.01
N THR A 94 -30.85 7.34 -15.69
CA THR A 94 -30.86 5.97 -16.22
C THR A 94 -32.12 5.16 -15.91
N LYS A 95 -32.90 5.54 -14.88
CA LYS A 95 -34.18 4.88 -14.60
C LYS A 95 -35.32 5.40 -15.46
N THR A 96 -35.37 6.71 -15.68
CA THR A 96 -36.51 7.36 -16.37
C THR A 96 -36.20 7.72 -17.82
N GLY A 97 -34.93 7.65 -18.22
CA GLY A 97 -34.40 8.10 -19.50
C GLY A 97 -34.42 9.62 -19.70
N LYS A 98 -34.85 10.40 -18.70
CA LYS A 98 -35.01 11.86 -18.83
C LYS A 98 -33.71 12.60 -18.53
N ASP A 99 -33.43 13.61 -19.34
CA ASP A 99 -32.37 14.56 -19.06
C ASP A 99 -32.78 15.49 -17.92
N THR A 100 -31.86 15.68 -16.98
CA THR A 100 -32.01 16.52 -15.79
C THR A 100 -30.76 17.37 -15.64
N GLU A 101 -30.90 18.59 -15.13
CA GLU A 101 -29.74 19.46 -14.89
C GLU A 101 -29.47 19.55 -13.38
N GLN A 102 -28.22 19.30 -12.99
CA GLN A 102 -27.76 19.52 -11.62
C GLN A 102 -27.09 20.88 -11.53
N HIS A 103 -27.45 21.65 -10.51
CA HIS A 103 -26.92 23.01 -10.31
C HIS A 103 -26.02 23.07 -9.06
N PHE A 104 -24.99 23.92 -9.13
CA PHE A 104 -24.19 24.26 -7.97
C PHE A 104 -25.00 25.13 -7.01
N GLN A 105 -25.35 24.59 -5.83
CA GLN A 105 -26.24 25.27 -4.87
C GLN A 105 -25.51 25.93 -3.70
N LYS A 106 -24.21 25.68 -3.52
CA LYS A 106 -23.48 26.13 -2.32
C LYS A 106 -23.34 27.66 -2.27
N ARG A 107 -23.35 28.33 -3.42
CA ARG A 107 -23.27 29.79 -3.56
C ARG A 107 -24.09 30.25 -4.77
N ASN A 108 -24.58 31.49 -4.71
CA ASN A 108 -25.22 32.13 -5.87
C ASN A 108 -24.19 32.38 -6.98
N ALA A 109 -24.59 32.22 -8.24
CA ALA A 109 -23.69 32.39 -9.38
C ALA A 109 -23.04 33.79 -9.46
N SER A 110 -23.73 34.82 -8.97
CA SER A 110 -23.25 36.20 -8.91
C SER A 110 -22.18 36.46 -7.84
N GLU A 111 -22.14 35.63 -6.79
CA GLU A 111 -21.22 35.78 -5.65
C GLU A 111 -19.91 34.99 -5.86
N ILE A 112 -19.83 34.22 -6.95
CA ILE A 112 -18.67 33.39 -7.26
C ILE A 112 -17.56 34.28 -7.84
N ASP A 113 -16.59 34.59 -6.98
CA ASP A 113 -15.30 35.09 -7.43
C ASP A 113 -14.46 33.97 -8.05
N TRP A 114 -14.19 34.08 -9.36
CA TRP A 114 -13.39 33.14 -10.14
C TRP A 114 -11.88 33.27 -9.92
N ASN A 115 -11.43 34.37 -9.30
CA ASN A 115 -10.04 34.56 -8.88
C ASN A 115 -9.76 34.03 -7.47
N TYR A 116 -10.81 33.57 -6.76
CA TYR A 116 -10.68 33.06 -5.40
C TYR A 116 -10.62 31.52 -5.38
N GLN A 117 -9.46 30.99 -5.00
CA GLN A 117 -9.14 29.55 -5.01
C GLN A 117 -10.21 28.69 -4.31
N ARG A 118 -10.73 29.14 -3.18
CA ARG A 118 -11.71 28.38 -2.40
C ARG A 118 -13.04 28.19 -3.14
N HIS A 119 -13.46 29.16 -3.97
CA HIS A 119 -14.66 29.02 -4.79
C HIS A 119 -14.47 28.00 -5.91
N ILE A 120 -13.29 28.02 -6.54
CA ILE A 120 -12.90 27.04 -7.57
C ILE A 120 -12.87 25.62 -7.00
N GLU A 121 -12.31 25.45 -5.80
CA GLU A 121 -12.32 24.16 -5.09
C GLU A 121 -13.73 23.69 -4.75
N ASP A 122 -14.61 24.58 -4.29
CA ASP A 122 -16.00 24.24 -4.00
C ASP A 122 -16.74 23.73 -5.26
N ILE A 123 -16.55 24.40 -6.41
CA ILE A 123 -17.15 24.00 -7.70
C ILE A 123 -16.60 22.63 -8.15
N ASN A 124 -15.27 22.46 -8.11
CA ASN A 124 -14.62 21.21 -8.50
C ASN A 124 -15.04 20.06 -7.60
N ASN A 125 -15.14 20.27 -6.28
CA ASN A 125 -15.60 19.27 -5.32
C ASN A 125 -17.05 18.85 -5.57
N TRP A 126 -17.94 19.80 -5.85
CA TRP A 126 -19.32 19.51 -6.21
C TRP A 126 -19.42 18.68 -7.50
N SER A 127 -18.73 19.10 -8.57
CA SER A 127 -18.68 18.33 -9.84
C SER A 127 -18.15 16.92 -9.59
N ASN A 128 -17.03 16.79 -8.88
CA ASN A 128 -16.44 15.49 -8.52
C ASN A 128 -17.41 14.59 -7.76
N GLN A 129 -18.21 15.16 -6.85
CA GLN A 129 -19.22 14.41 -6.11
C GLN A 129 -20.30 13.84 -7.04
N ILE A 130 -20.75 14.60 -8.04
CA ILE A 130 -21.74 14.10 -9.00
C ILE A 130 -21.14 12.96 -9.84
N TYR A 131 -19.95 13.16 -10.42
CA TYR A 131 -19.26 12.12 -11.20
C TYR A 131 -18.96 10.86 -10.38
N THR A 132 -18.59 11.02 -9.10
CA THR A 132 -18.33 9.90 -8.19
C THR A 132 -19.63 9.13 -7.88
N ARG A 133 -20.72 9.85 -7.60
CA ARG A 133 -22.03 9.23 -7.34
C ARG A 133 -22.58 8.50 -8.57
N ALA A 134 -22.36 9.06 -9.75
CA ALA A 134 -22.77 8.47 -11.03
C ALA A 134 -22.07 7.14 -11.34
N ALA A 135 -21.10 6.69 -10.52
CA ALA A 135 -20.33 5.47 -10.70
C ALA A 135 -19.64 5.39 -12.08
N LEU A 136 -19.44 6.53 -12.76
CA LEU A 136 -18.68 6.63 -14.01
C LEU A 136 -17.24 6.13 -13.85
N TYR A 137 -16.74 6.18 -12.62
CA TYR A 137 -15.55 5.49 -12.19
C TYR A 137 -15.96 4.55 -11.06
N VAL A 138 -16.41 3.33 -11.40
CA VAL A 138 -16.29 2.23 -10.45
C VAL A 138 -14.79 2.15 -10.18
N LYS A 139 -14.33 2.69 -9.05
CA LYS A 139 -12.97 2.45 -8.59
C LYS A 139 -12.86 0.94 -8.56
N MET A 140 -12.08 0.37 -9.48
CA MET A 140 -11.73 -1.02 -9.39
C MET A 140 -11.01 -1.14 -8.06
N VAL A 141 -11.70 -1.72 -7.09
CA VAL A 141 -11.10 -2.01 -5.79
C VAL A 141 -10.20 -3.17 -6.08
N ASP A 142 -8.92 -2.88 -6.23
CA ASP A 142 -7.94 -3.92 -6.45
C ASP A 142 -8.03 -4.90 -5.26
N VAL A 143 -8.45 -6.12 -5.56
CA VAL A 143 -8.65 -7.17 -4.54
C VAL A 143 -7.29 -7.51 -3.93
N TRP A 144 -7.23 -7.58 -2.60
CA TRP A 144 -6.02 -7.99 -1.88
C TRP A 144 -5.87 -9.50 -1.94
N VAL A 145 -4.67 -9.97 -2.30
CA VAL A 145 -4.37 -11.40 -2.35
C VAL A 145 -4.12 -11.90 -0.91
N PRO A 146 -4.50 -13.14 -0.55
CA PRO A 146 -4.26 -13.68 0.79
C PRO A 146 -2.81 -13.55 1.26
N ASP A 147 -1.84 -13.74 0.36
CA ASP A 147 -0.42 -13.63 0.67
C ASP A 147 -0.02 -12.21 1.09
N GLU A 148 -0.59 -11.20 0.44
CA GLU A 148 -0.36 -9.79 0.81
C GLU A 148 -0.94 -9.48 2.19
N GLU A 149 -2.10 -10.06 2.52
CA GLU A 149 -2.71 -9.92 3.84
C GLU A 149 -1.88 -10.61 4.92
N ALA A 150 -1.42 -11.84 4.64
CA ALA A 150 -0.58 -12.62 5.53
C ALA A 150 0.75 -11.92 5.82
N TRP A 151 1.34 -11.26 4.83
CA TRP A 151 2.57 -10.49 5.03
C TRP A 151 2.38 -9.30 5.98
N ILE A 152 1.28 -8.54 5.82
CA ILE A 152 1.00 -7.40 6.71
C ILE A 152 0.74 -7.90 8.13
N GLU A 153 0.03 -9.01 8.26
CA GLU A 153 -0.24 -9.65 9.55
C GLU A 153 1.07 -10.12 10.21
N LEU A 154 1.93 -10.83 9.47
CA LEU A 154 3.25 -11.27 9.93
C LEU A 154 4.12 -10.10 10.41
N TYR A 155 4.14 -8.98 9.68
CA TYR A 155 4.85 -7.76 10.09
C TYR A 155 4.44 -7.30 11.51
N PHE A 156 3.14 -7.30 11.81
CA PHE A 156 2.65 -6.92 13.13
C PHE A 156 3.10 -7.91 14.20
N HIS A 157 3.00 -9.21 13.93
CA HIS A 157 3.40 -10.21 14.92
C HIS A 157 4.90 -10.21 15.21
N LEU A 158 5.74 -10.03 14.18
CA LEU A 158 7.18 -9.85 14.37
C LEU A 158 7.48 -8.60 15.21
N SER A 159 6.82 -7.49 14.92
CA SER A 159 6.97 -6.25 15.70
C SER A 159 6.49 -6.43 17.16
N ILE A 160 5.40 -7.16 17.39
CA ILE A 160 4.90 -7.48 18.73
C ILE A 160 5.87 -8.40 19.49
N ALA A 161 6.40 -9.42 18.81
CA ALA A 161 7.39 -10.32 19.40
C ALA A 161 8.66 -9.55 19.81
N GLU A 162 9.13 -8.66 18.94
CA GLU A 162 10.32 -7.85 19.19
C GLU A 162 10.11 -6.85 20.32
N THR A 163 8.99 -6.11 20.32
CA THR A 163 8.66 -5.15 21.42
C THR A 163 8.58 -5.81 22.79
N ARG A 164 8.31 -7.11 22.86
CA ARG A 164 8.29 -7.86 24.13
C ARG A 164 9.69 -8.12 24.66
N LYS A 165 10.66 -8.33 23.77
CA LYS A 165 12.07 -8.55 24.11
C LYS A 165 12.79 -7.21 24.35
N HIS A 166 12.60 -6.25 23.45
CA HIS A 166 13.34 -4.99 23.40
C HIS A 166 12.41 -3.79 23.26
N GLY A 167 12.88 -2.60 23.65
CA GLY A 167 12.23 -1.36 23.24
C GLY A 167 12.56 -1.08 21.79
N ILE A 168 11.55 -0.85 20.94
CA ILE A 168 11.76 -0.50 19.53
C ILE A 168 10.99 0.76 19.16
N ARG A 169 11.47 1.42 18.10
CA ARG A 169 10.75 2.47 17.39
C ARG A 169 10.23 1.91 16.07
N LEU A 170 8.95 2.12 15.78
CA LEU A 170 8.36 1.66 14.53
C LEU A 170 8.75 2.56 13.35
N PRO A 171 8.93 1.98 12.15
CA PRO A 171 9.14 2.72 10.92
C PRO A 171 7.89 3.47 10.48
N MET A 172 8.06 4.44 9.58
CA MET A 172 6.90 5.12 9.00
C MET A 172 6.16 4.14 8.08
N THR A 173 4.83 4.30 7.95
CA THR A 173 4.02 3.46 7.04
C THR A 173 4.54 3.46 5.60
N LYS A 174 5.19 4.56 5.17
CA LYS A 174 5.83 4.66 3.86
C LYS A 174 7.00 3.68 3.70
N ASP A 175 7.79 3.47 4.75
CA ASP A 175 8.96 2.58 4.72
C ASP A 175 8.49 1.12 4.71
N VAL A 176 7.47 0.78 5.50
CA VAL A 176 6.83 -0.54 5.49
C VAL A 176 6.22 -0.84 4.12
N TRP A 177 5.59 0.16 3.49
CA TRP A 177 5.08 0.03 2.12
C TRP A 177 6.19 -0.23 1.10
N GLN A 178 7.36 0.39 1.24
CA GLN A 178 8.50 0.13 0.37
C GLN A 178 9.03 -1.29 0.54
N ALA A 179 9.19 -1.76 1.79
CA ALA A 179 9.56 -3.15 2.07
C ALA A 179 8.52 -4.15 1.49
N PHE A 180 7.23 -3.83 1.59
CA PHE A 180 6.16 -4.61 0.98
C PHE A 180 6.26 -4.67 -0.55
N LEU A 181 6.57 -3.54 -1.20
CA LEU A 181 6.75 -3.51 -2.65
C LEU A 181 7.99 -4.29 -3.08
N GLN A 182 9.08 -4.19 -2.32
CA GLN A 182 10.31 -4.94 -2.58
C GLN A 182 10.09 -6.44 -2.42
N PHE A 183 9.43 -6.87 -1.34
CA PHE A 183 9.15 -8.29 -1.11
C PHE A 183 8.35 -8.91 -2.25
N PHE A 184 7.30 -8.24 -2.72
CA PHE A 184 6.40 -8.73 -3.77
C PHE A 184 6.70 -8.17 -5.17
N GLY A 185 7.88 -7.57 -5.39
CA GLY A 185 8.20 -6.87 -6.64
C GLY A 185 8.27 -7.82 -7.84
N ASP A 186 8.99 -8.92 -7.65
CA ASP A 186 9.33 -9.88 -8.71
C ASP A 186 8.61 -11.23 -8.54
N ARG A 187 7.66 -11.30 -7.62
CA ARG A 187 6.97 -12.54 -7.25
C ARG A 187 5.65 -12.71 -7.98
N GLU A 188 5.39 -13.93 -8.45
CA GLU A 188 4.08 -14.36 -8.88
C GLU A 188 3.21 -14.68 -7.66
N LEU A 189 1.98 -14.17 -7.65
CA LEU A 189 1.06 -14.37 -6.54
C LEU A 189 -0.03 -15.35 -6.95
N THR A 190 -0.33 -16.31 -6.09
CA THR A 190 -1.46 -17.21 -6.29
C THR A 190 -2.72 -16.65 -5.66
N GLY A 191 -3.77 -16.50 -6.46
CA GLY A 191 -5.11 -16.15 -6.00
C GLY A 191 -5.76 -17.27 -5.19
N LYS A 192 -6.94 -16.98 -4.62
CA LYS A 192 -7.69 -17.92 -3.78
C LYS A 192 -8.07 -19.23 -4.48
N TYR A 193 -8.10 -19.23 -5.81
CA TYR A 193 -8.46 -20.39 -6.64
C TYR A 193 -7.24 -21.04 -7.30
N GLY A 194 -6.02 -20.69 -6.86
CA GLY A 194 -4.77 -21.19 -7.47
C GLY A 194 -4.41 -20.52 -8.79
N GLU A 195 -5.14 -19.47 -9.19
CA GLU A 195 -4.82 -18.69 -10.39
C GLU A 195 -3.59 -17.80 -10.15
N VAL A 196 -2.68 -17.72 -11.13
CA VAL A 196 -1.55 -16.78 -11.07
C VAL A 196 -2.07 -15.37 -11.36
N VAL A 197 -1.96 -14.47 -10.39
CA VAL A 197 -2.45 -13.09 -10.49
C VAL A 197 -1.27 -12.17 -10.78
N THR A 198 -1.23 -11.60 -11.98
CA THR A 198 -0.25 -10.55 -12.31
C THR A 198 -0.57 -9.28 -11.52
N ARG A 199 0.33 -8.90 -10.62
CA ARG A 199 0.13 -7.79 -9.71
C ARG A 199 0.55 -6.46 -10.31
N LYS A 200 -0.29 -5.43 -10.17
CA LYS A 200 0.15 -4.02 -10.30
C LYS A 200 0.70 -3.53 -8.95
N PRO A 201 1.84 -2.82 -8.91
CA PRO A 201 2.36 -2.25 -7.68
C PRO A 201 1.30 -1.45 -6.92
N ARG A 202 1.13 -1.74 -5.62
CA ARG A 202 0.15 -1.07 -4.78
C ARG A 202 0.54 0.38 -4.55
N THR A 203 -0.43 1.28 -4.64
CA THR A 203 -0.24 2.68 -4.24
C THR A 203 -0.11 2.79 -2.72
N ASN A 204 0.65 3.78 -2.23
CA ASN A 204 0.79 4.03 -0.79
C ASN A 204 -0.58 4.26 -0.11
N SER A 205 -1.52 4.95 -0.77
CA SER A 205 -2.85 5.19 -0.21
C SER A 205 -3.67 3.90 -0.05
N ALA A 206 -3.59 2.97 -1.01
CA ALA A 206 -4.23 1.66 -0.90
C ALA A 206 -3.60 0.81 0.21
N PHE A 207 -2.27 0.79 0.29
CA PHE A 207 -1.53 0.10 1.34
C PHE A 207 -1.87 0.66 2.72
N SER A 208 -1.74 1.97 2.92
CA SER A 208 -2.08 2.65 4.18
C SER A 208 -3.52 2.39 4.61
N ALA A 209 -4.47 2.39 3.66
CA ALA A 209 -5.87 2.08 3.95
C ALA A 209 -6.09 0.62 4.36
N LYS A 210 -5.28 -0.31 3.86
CA LYS A 210 -5.33 -1.74 4.24
C LYS A 210 -4.62 -1.99 5.57
N PHE A 211 -3.44 -1.41 5.74
CA PHE A 211 -2.63 -1.50 6.96
C PHE A 211 -3.42 -1.08 8.20
N ARG A 212 -4.21 -0.01 8.09
CA ARG A 212 -5.11 0.45 9.17
C ARG A 212 -6.24 -0.51 9.54
N ARG A 213 -6.58 -1.50 8.69
CA ARG A 213 -7.66 -2.46 8.99
C ARG A 213 -7.24 -3.55 9.98
N PHE A 214 -5.95 -3.65 10.28
CA PHE A 214 -5.41 -4.54 11.31
C PHE A 214 -5.42 -3.83 12.68
N GLU A 215 -6.57 -3.25 13.04
CA GLU A 215 -6.73 -2.39 14.23
C GLU A 215 -6.39 -3.17 15.52
N GLU A 216 -6.87 -4.41 15.65
CA GLU A 216 -6.62 -5.27 16.80
C GLU A 216 -5.10 -5.50 17.03
N LEU A 217 -4.34 -5.72 15.95
CA LEU A 217 -2.88 -5.92 16.03
C LEU A 217 -2.13 -4.62 16.27
N ALA A 218 -2.58 -3.52 15.65
CA ALA A 218 -1.99 -2.20 15.84
C ALA A 218 -2.15 -1.73 17.30
N GLU A 219 -3.33 -1.90 17.90
CA GLU A 219 -3.59 -1.58 19.31
C GLU A 219 -2.71 -2.43 20.24
N ARG A 220 -2.60 -3.74 19.97
CA ARG A 220 -1.75 -4.64 20.75
C ARG A 220 -0.27 -4.26 20.66
N LEU A 221 0.21 -3.88 19.48
CA LEU A 221 1.57 -3.40 19.28
C LEU A 221 1.81 -2.11 20.07
N GLU A 222 0.89 -1.15 20.01
CA GLU A 222 0.97 0.09 20.78
C GLU A 222 1.03 -0.17 22.29
N GLN A 223 0.21 -1.11 22.79
CA GLN A 223 0.26 -1.55 24.19
C GLN A 223 1.64 -2.13 24.57
N CYS A 224 2.22 -2.97 23.71
CA CYS A 224 3.53 -3.57 23.96
C CYS A 224 4.68 -2.55 23.94
N MET A 225 4.53 -1.47 23.17
CA MET A 225 5.50 -0.37 23.06
C MET A 225 5.43 0.65 24.20
N ARG A 226 4.31 0.73 24.92
CA ARG A 226 4.09 1.79 25.93
C ARG A 226 5.18 1.78 26.99
N GLY A 227 5.87 2.91 27.14
CA GLY A 227 6.95 3.08 28.13
C GLY A 227 8.30 2.50 27.72
N LYS A 228 8.42 1.99 26.48
CA LYS A 228 9.67 1.49 25.92
C LYS A 228 10.15 2.42 24.81
N SER A 229 11.46 2.63 24.76
CA SER A 229 12.15 3.33 23.68
C SER A 229 13.31 2.48 23.22
N GLY A 230 13.61 2.51 21.94
CA GLY A 230 14.84 1.93 21.41
C GLY A 230 14.95 2.13 19.91
N ASP A 231 15.69 1.24 19.27
CA ASP A 231 16.13 1.43 17.90
C ASP A 231 15.03 1.21 16.87
N LEU A 232 15.24 1.75 15.68
CA LEU A 232 14.33 1.56 14.56
C LEU A 232 14.35 0.10 14.15
N PHE A 233 13.23 -0.59 14.30
CA PHE A 233 13.11 -2.00 13.93
C PHE A 233 12.28 -2.16 12.66
N MET A 234 12.88 -2.73 11.61
CA MET A 234 12.19 -3.13 10.38
C MET A 234 12.47 -4.62 10.14
N PRO A 235 11.47 -5.51 10.29
CA PRO A 235 11.72 -6.93 10.13
C PRO A 235 12.08 -7.28 8.68
N ASN A 236 13.19 -7.99 8.49
CA ASN A 236 13.56 -8.57 7.22
C ASN A 236 12.74 -9.86 6.96
N MET A 237 11.57 -9.72 6.35
CA MET A 237 10.68 -10.85 6.08
C MET A 237 11.13 -11.65 4.85
N THR A 238 11.37 -12.95 5.06
CA THR A 238 11.66 -13.90 3.98
C THR A 238 10.41 -14.67 3.55
N GLU A 239 10.48 -15.35 2.40
CA GLU A 239 9.41 -16.22 1.91
C GLU A 239 9.16 -17.40 2.84
N THR A 240 10.23 -18.03 3.32
CA THR A 240 10.15 -19.15 4.25
C THR A 240 9.43 -18.78 5.54
N MET A 241 9.59 -17.55 6.04
CA MET A 241 8.82 -17.06 7.19
C MET A 241 7.34 -16.89 6.85
N LEU A 242 7.02 -16.34 5.67
CA LEU A 242 5.64 -16.16 5.22
C LEU A 242 4.91 -17.49 5.03
N ASP A 243 5.57 -18.49 4.43
CA ASP A 243 4.98 -19.81 4.21
C ASP A 243 4.74 -20.56 5.51
N ARG A 244 5.72 -20.56 6.43
CA ARG A 244 5.53 -21.12 7.78
C ARG A 244 4.40 -20.43 8.53
N PHE A 245 4.29 -19.10 8.40
CA PHE A 245 3.19 -18.35 8.99
C PHE A 245 1.82 -18.76 8.42
N LYS A 246 1.73 -18.94 7.10
CA LYS A 246 0.50 -19.41 6.43
C LYS A 246 0.13 -20.84 6.85
N GLU A 247 1.10 -21.74 6.91
CA GLU A 247 0.89 -23.12 7.35
C GLU A 247 0.37 -23.16 8.79
N MET A 248 1.03 -22.44 9.70
CA MET A 248 0.60 -22.30 11.08
C MET A 248 -0.83 -21.78 11.16
N LYS A 249 -1.14 -20.70 10.42
CA LYS A 249 -2.48 -20.11 10.39
C LYS A 249 -3.53 -21.11 9.89
N GLY A 250 -3.22 -21.86 8.83
CA GLY A 250 -4.09 -22.93 8.34
C GLY A 250 -4.30 -24.04 9.37
N GLY A 251 -3.25 -24.43 10.10
CA GLY A 251 -3.34 -25.40 11.20
C GLY A 251 -4.22 -24.90 12.36
N MET A 252 -4.14 -23.61 12.70
CA MET A 252 -4.98 -23.00 13.73
C MET A 252 -6.44 -22.88 13.30
N GLU A 253 -6.68 -22.51 12.04
CA GLU A 253 -8.03 -22.48 11.47
C GLU A 253 -8.67 -23.88 11.45
N ALA A 254 -7.89 -24.92 11.17
CA ALA A 254 -8.34 -26.32 11.23
C ALA A 254 -8.72 -26.77 12.67
N LYS A 255 -8.07 -26.20 13.69
CA LYS A 255 -8.46 -26.35 15.11
C LYS A 255 -9.69 -25.51 15.50
N GLY A 256 -10.23 -24.70 14.59
CA GLY A 256 -11.40 -23.83 14.82
C GLY A 256 -11.05 -22.42 15.31
N LEU A 257 -9.77 -22.04 15.33
CA LEU A 257 -9.31 -20.73 15.77
C LEU A 257 -9.26 -19.77 14.57
N LYS A 258 -10.28 -18.93 14.44
CA LYS A 258 -10.42 -17.99 13.30
C LYS A 258 -9.73 -16.64 13.50
N LYS A 259 -9.36 -16.31 14.73
CA LYS A 259 -8.70 -15.05 15.09
C LYS A 259 -7.74 -15.30 16.24
N GLU A 260 -6.64 -14.56 16.26
CA GLU A 260 -5.81 -14.41 17.45
C GLU A 260 -6.63 -13.63 18.50
N SER A 261 -7.51 -14.32 19.23
CA SER A 261 -8.31 -13.65 20.26
C SER A 261 -7.42 -13.36 21.47
N ALA A 262 -7.55 -12.17 22.05
CA ALA A 262 -6.88 -11.78 23.30
C ALA A 262 -7.18 -12.72 24.50
N TYR A 263 -8.06 -13.70 24.33
CA TYR A 263 -8.56 -14.61 25.36
C TYR A 263 -8.32 -16.10 25.06
N ALA A 264 -7.53 -16.43 24.03
CA ALA A 264 -7.21 -17.82 23.71
C ALA A 264 -6.12 -18.35 24.66
N GLY A 265 -6.47 -18.69 25.91
CA GLY A 265 -5.52 -19.04 26.98
C GLY A 265 -4.38 -19.98 26.55
N GLN A 266 -4.69 -21.24 26.20
CA GLN A 266 -3.69 -22.25 25.81
C GLN A 266 -3.13 -21.98 24.40
N ASP A 267 -3.96 -21.55 23.46
CA ASP A 267 -3.57 -21.38 22.05
C ASP A 267 -2.72 -20.13 21.80
N LEU A 268 -2.76 -19.15 22.71
CA LEU A 268 -1.83 -18.01 22.71
C LEU A 268 -0.40 -18.48 23.01
N GLN A 269 -0.21 -19.54 23.82
CA GLN A 269 1.13 -20.08 24.04
C GLN A 269 1.69 -20.75 22.78
N ASP A 270 0.87 -21.50 22.04
CA ASP A 270 1.27 -22.07 20.74
C ASP A 270 1.66 -20.96 19.76
N TRP A 271 0.87 -19.88 19.72
CA TRP A 271 1.21 -18.67 18.96
C TRP A 271 2.57 -18.11 19.38
N LEU A 272 2.79 -17.88 20.68
CA LEU A 272 4.02 -17.27 21.19
C LEU A 272 5.25 -18.16 21.06
N ALA A 273 5.09 -19.48 21.22
CA ALA A 273 6.15 -20.44 21.01
C ALA A 273 6.67 -20.39 19.57
N PHE A 274 5.77 -20.27 18.59
CA PHE A 274 6.17 -20.15 17.20
C PHE A 274 7.03 -18.89 16.95
N PHE A 275 6.61 -17.72 17.45
CA PHE A 275 7.42 -16.49 17.31
C PHE A 275 8.74 -16.52 18.09
N SER A 276 8.87 -17.41 19.07
CA SER A 276 10.14 -17.59 19.78
C SER A 276 11.20 -18.33 18.95
N HIS A 277 10.78 -19.08 17.92
CA HIS A 277 11.65 -19.89 17.05
C HIS A 277 11.88 -19.29 15.66
N LEU A 278 11.36 -18.08 15.39
CA LEU A 278 11.65 -17.41 14.13
C LEU A 278 13.14 -17.02 14.09
N PRO A 279 13.84 -17.26 12.97
CA PRO A 279 15.25 -16.91 12.83
C PRO A 279 15.45 -15.46 13.21
N THR A 280 16.34 -15.21 14.18
CA THR A 280 16.78 -13.84 14.46
C THR A 280 17.83 -13.48 13.40
N GLU A 281 18.05 -12.20 13.09
CA GLU A 281 18.97 -11.77 12.01
C GLU A 281 20.44 -12.26 12.19
N GLY A 282 20.78 -12.93 13.30
CA GLY A 282 22.05 -13.61 13.51
C GLY A 282 22.06 -15.14 13.29
N ASP A 283 20.92 -15.78 13.00
CA ASP A 283 20.83 -17.24 12.82
C ASP A 283 21.06 -17.69 11.36
N VAL A 284 21.30 -16.76 10.43
CA VAL A 284 21.34 -17.05 8.97
C VAL A 284 22.75 -17.34 8.44
N ASP A 285 23.81 -17.14 9.24
CA ASP A 285 25.19 -17.18 8.73
C ASP A 285 26.05 -18.38 9.20
N ASP A 286 25.55 -19.34 10.00
CA ASP A 286 26.37 -20.45 10.54
C ASP A 286 26.05 -21.85 9.97
N ALA A 287 25.14 -21.94 8.99
CA ALA A 287 24.74 -23.22 8.40
C ALA A 287 25.07 -23.26 6.90
N GLU A 288 26.36 -23.36 6.55
CA GLU A 288 26.91 -24.08 5.37
C GLU A 288 28.34 -23.63 5.06
N THR A 289 29.35 -24.12 5.79
CA THR A 289 30.70 -24.33 5.22
C THR A 289 31.47 -25.42 5.97
N ASP A 290 30.88 -26.58 6.21
CA ASP A 290 31.63 -27.77 6.62
C ASP A 290 31.39 -28.89 5.60
N GLY A 291 32.38 -29.10 4.74
CA GLY A 291 32.44 -30.29 3.90
C GLY A 291 33.13 -30.07 2.56
N GLU A 292 34.47 -30.08 2.57
CA GLU A 292 35.30 -30.81 1.57
C GLU A 292 36.80 -30.62 1.91
N GLU A 293 37.25 -31.27 2.99
CA GLU A 293 38.64 -31.73 3.05
C GLU A 293 38.73 -33.05 2.27
N GLU A 294 39.04 -32.98 0.98
CA GLU A 294 39.48 -34.16 0.23
C GLU A 294 41.02 -34.16 0.20
N GLN A 295 41.60 -34.86 1.18
CA GLN A 295 42.96 -35.39 1.08
C GLN A 295 42.95 -36.54 0.05
N GLN A 296 43.59 -36.35 -1.11
CA GLN A 296 44.17 -37.49 -1.83
C GLN A 296 45.58 -37.19 -2.33
N ALA A 297 46.45 -38.12 -1.92
CA ALA A 297 47.88 -38.12 -2.10
C ALA A 297 48.30 -38.42 -3.56
N SER A 298 49.37 -37.74 -3.97
CA SER A 298 50.58 -38.35 -4.56
C SER A 298 50.47 -39.79 -5.11
N SER A 299 50.51 -39.92 -6.43
CA SER A 299 51.31 -40.96 -7.11
C SER A 299 51.50 -40.58 -8.58
N GLY A 300 52.73 -40.32 -8.99
CA GLY A 300 53.09 -40.23 -10.41
C GLY A 300 53.01 -41.60 -11.10
N VAL A 301 52.95 -41.58 -12.44
CA VAL A 301 53.74 -42.38 -13.39
C VAL A 301 53.16 -42.23 -14.81
N ALA A 302 54.04 -41.80 -15.71
CA ALA A 302 54.19 -42.11 -17.13
C ALA A 302 53.01 -42.02 -18.12
N SER A 303 53.18 -41.10 -19.07
CA SER A 303 53.25 -41.34 -20.52
C SER A 303 52.29 -42.37 -21.14
N ARG A 304 51.38 -41.90 -22.00
CA ARG A 304 51.22 -42.50 -23.33
C ARG A 304 50.50 -41.56 -24.29
N ASP A 305 51.21 -41.20 -25.35
CA ASP A 305 50.67 -40.67 -26.60
C ASP A 305 49.60 -41.61 -27.17
N MET A 306 48.50 -41.04 -27.66
CA MET A 306 47.74 -41.60 -28.77
C MET A 306 46.97 -40.48 -29.47
N GLU A 307 47.58 -39.98 -30.54
CA GLU A 307 46.87 -39.41 -31.69
C GLU A 307 45.83 -40.43 -32.17
N GLU A 308 44.60 -40.00 -32.44
CA GLU A 308 43.87 -40.46 -33.61
C GLU A 308 42.73 -39.50 -33.99
N ASP A 309 42.85 -39.04 -35.23
CA ASP A 309 41.87 -38.34 -36.05
C ASP A 309 40.50 -39.03 -36.06
N ILE A 310 39.40 -38.26 -35.99
CA ILE A 310 38.21 -38.51 -36.83
C ILE A 310 37.58 -37.20 -37.29
N ASP A 311 37.46 -37.15 -38.61
CA ASP A 311 36.85 -36.17 -39.50
C ASP A 311 35.36 -35.80 -39.29
N ALA A 312 35.05 -34.57 -39.68
CA ALA A 312 33.95 -34.08 -40.52
C ALA A 312 32.54 -34.74 -40.50
N ALA A 313 31.53 -33.89 -40.20
CA ALA A 313 30.26 -33.70 -40.94
C ALA A 313 29.55 -32.50 -40.28
N THR A 314 29.27 -31.33 -40.87
CA THR A 314 28.62 -30.94 -42.14
C THR A 314 27.25 -31.57 -42.40
N THR A 315 26.17 -30.97 -41.88
CA THR A 315 24.83 -30.78 -42.51
C THR A 315 23.99 -29.91 -41.54
N LEU A 316 23.51 -28.68 -41.82
CA LEU A 316 22.70 -28.13 -42.91
C LEU A 316 21.32 -28.80 -43.00
N ILE A 317 20.26 -28.08 -42.59
CA ILE A 317 18.82 -28.15 -42.96
C ILE A 317 18.16 -26.99 -42.18
N SER A 318 17.95 -25.83 -42.83
CA SER A 318 16.72 -25.35 -43.49
C SER A 318 15.65 -24.83 -42.52
#